data_AF-A0A969AJ98-F1
#
_entry.id   AF-A0A969AJ98-F1
#
_cell.length_a   1.000
_cell.length_b   1.000
_cell.length_c   1.000
_cell.angle_alpha   90.00
_cell.angle_beta   90.00
_cell.angle_gamma   90.00
#
_symmetry.space_group_name_H-M   'P 1'
#
loop_
_entity.id
_entity.type
_entity.pdbx_description
1 polymer ?
#
loop_
_entity_poly.entity_id
_entity_poly.type
_entity_poly.pdbx_seq_one_letter_code
_entity_poly.pdbx_strand_id
1 'polypeptide(L)'
;MRRIKSRLPRLTELFQQHNLNVNKHTAAYINAVDLWNQAAPRVSDNFPQIYANNISFGLSIDDAIRRSRIDAFNLSASGLFNICSREPYYISRLAAYPRNSMQWKRGCIDIDQNRRRLAINEILTNRGVI
;
A
#
# COMPACT_ATOMS: atom_id res chain seq x y z
N MET A 1 3.94 -20.87 11.53
CA MET A 1 4.53 -19.80 12.36
C MET A 1 5.95 -19.35 11.95
N ARG A 2 6.81 -20.19 11.34
CA ARG A 2 8.16 -19.78 10.86
C ARG A 2 8.18 -18.73 9.74
N ARG A 3 7.14 -18.65 8.88
CA ARG A 3 7.06 -17.64 7.80
C ARG A 3 7.03 -16.20 8.32
N ILE A 4 6.25 -15.87 9.35
CA ILE A 4 6.12 -14.48 9.86
C ILE A 4 7.41 -14.00 10.54
N LYS A 5 8.19 -14.90 11.14
CA LYS A 5 9.45 -14.56 11.83
C LYS A 5 10.57 -14.08 10.89
N SER A 6 10.58 -14.45 9.60
CA SER A 6 11.69 -14.10 8.68
C SER A 6 11.50 -12.78 7.95
N ARG A 7 10.49 -12.02 8.33
CA ARG A 7 9.76 -11.21 7.36
C ARG A 7 9.60 -9.74 7.80
N LEU A 8 9.33 -9.48 9.08
CA LEU A 8 9.49 -8.14 9.66
C LEU A 8 10.96 -7.69 9.66
N PRO A 9 11.97 -8.53 10.02
CA PRO A 9 13.38 -8.14 9.91
C PRO A 9 13.78 -7.67 8.52
N ARG A 10 13.38 -8.41 7.46
CA ARG A 10 13.62 -8.01 6.07
C ARG A 10 13.01 -6.64 5.75
N LEU A 11 11.78 -6.39 6.17
CA LEU A 11 11.13 -5.11 5.90
C LEU A 11 11.81 -3.97 6.66
N THR A 12 12.21 -4.20 7.91
CA THR A 12 13.01 -3.24 8.69
C THR A 12 14.35 -2.94 8.00
N GLU A 13 15.06 -3.96 7.53
CA GLU A 13 16.31 -3.82 6.77
C GLU A 13 16.10 -2.98 5.50
N LEU A 14 15.04 -3.24 4.74
CA LEU A 14 14.71 -2.46 3.54
C LEU A 14 14.42 -0.99 3.87
N PHE A 15 13.68 -0.71 4.96
CA PHE A 15 13.51 0.68 5.42
C PHE A 15 14.85 1.33 5.77
N GLN A 16 15.73 0.62 6.49
CA GLN A 16 17.05 1.13 6.86
C GLN A 16 17.94 1.38 5.64
N GLN A 17 17.91 0.50 4.62
CA GLN A 17 18.66 0.66 3.37
C GLN A 17 18.28 1.94 2.61
N HIS A 18 17.07 2.45 2.81
CA HIS A 18 16.61 3.72 2.23
C HIS A 18 16.62 4.88 3.23
N ASN A 19 17.40 4.77 4.31
CA ASN A 19 17.53 5.80 5.36
C ASN A 19 16.22 6.15 6.08
N LEU A 20 15.26 5.22 6.11
CA LEU A 20 13.98 5.40 6.79
C LEU A 20 14.04 4.77 8.19
N ASN A 21 14.01 5.60 9.22
CA ASN A 21 13.86 5.11 10.59
C ASN A 21 12.41 4.67 10.83
N VAL A 22 12.18 3.38 11.07
CA VAL A 22 10.82 2.81 11.24
C VAL A 22 10.02 3.44 12.38
N ASN A 23 10.67 3.97 13.42
CA ASN A 23 10.00 4.65 14.53
C ASN A 23 9.57 6.08 14.18
N LYS A 24 10.30 6.74 13.27
CA LYS A 24 9.91 8.05 12.72
C LYS A 24 8.89 7.93 11.60
N HIS A 25 8.85 6.77 10.92
CA HIS A 25 7.96 6.47 9.81
C HIS A 25 6.98 5.33 10.14
N THR A 26 6.49 5.29 11.38
CA THR A 26 5.64 4.20 11.91
C THR A 26 4.42 3.94 11.01
N ALA A 27 3.72 4.98 10.58
CA ALA A 27 2.56 4.84 9.69
C ALA A 27 2.94 4.20 8.35
N ALA A 28 4.08 4.58 7.76
CA ALA A 28 4.57 4.00 6.51
C ALA A 28 4.99 2.54 6.72
N TYR A 29 5.66 2.23 7.84
CA TYR A 29 6.06 0.86 8.17
C TYR A 29 4.85 -0.07 8.35
N ILE A 30 3.81 0.38 9.05
CA ILE A 30 2.56 -0.39 9.23
C ILE A 30 1.85 -0.60 7.88
N ASN A 31 1.80 0.42 7.02
CA ASN A 31 1.24 0.28 5.69
C ASN A 31 2.04 -0.72 4.82
N ALA A 32 3.37 -0.74 4.95
CA ALA A 32 4.22 -1.72 4.27
C ALA A 32 3.97 -3.15 4.78
N VAL A 33 3.75 -3.33 6.08
CA VAL A 33 3.37 -4.62 6.67
C VAL A 33 1.99 -5.10 6.17
N ASP A 34 1.00 -4.20 6.08
CA ASP A 34 -0.32 -4.52 5.53
C ASP A 34 -0.25 -4.93 4.06
N LEU A 35 0.45 -4.16 3.21
CA LEU A 35 0.66 -4.48 1.79
C LEU A 35 1.21 -5.89 1.58
N TRP A 36 2.11 -6.27 2.47
CA TRP A 36 2.76 -7.55 2.40
C TRP A 36 1.88 -8.72 2.84
N ASN A 37 0.93 -8.49 3.75
CA ASN A 37 -0.11 -9.46 4.08
C ASN A 37 -1.16 -9.56 2.95
N GLN A 38 -1.22 -8.56 2.08
CA GLN A 38 -2.15 -8.51 0.96
C GLN A 38 -1.63 -9.17 -0.32
N ALA A 39 -0.34 -9.03 -0.63
CA ALA A 39 0.20 -9.35 -1.95
C ALA A 39 1.51 -10.16 -1.89
N ALA A 40 2.04 -10.51 -3.07
CA ALA A 40 3.32 -11.18 -3.18
C ALA A 40 4.45 -10.32 -2.55
N PRO A 41 5.50 -10.95 -1.96
CA PRO A 41 6.55 -10.23 -1.24
C PRO A 41 7.14 -9.03 -2.00
N ARG A 42 7.35 -9.17 -3.31
CA ARG A 42 7.87 -8.10 -4.19
C ARG A 42 7.10 -6.78 -4.10
N VAL A 43 5.78 -6.82 -3.84
CA VAL A 43 4.95 -5.60 -3.73
C VAL A 43 5.38 -4.81 -2.50
N SER A 44 5.53 -5.47 -1.35
CA SER A 44 5.99 -4.76 -0.15
C SER A 44 7.49 -4.50 -0.16
N ASP A 45 8.30 -5.35 -0.78
CA ASP A 45 9.75 -5.14 -0.83
C ASP A 45 10.10 -3.85 -1.60
N ASN A 46 9.28 -3.48 -2.59
CA ASN A 46 9.43 -2.24 -3.33
C ASN A 46 8.92 -0.99 -2.58
N PHE A 47 8.02 -1.16 -1.60
CA PHE A 47 7.39 -0.04 -0.92
C PHE A 47 8.37 0.93 -0.25
N PRO A 48 9.41 0.47 0.51
CA PRO A 48 10.36 1.36 1.17
C PRO A 48 11.08 2.30 0.19
N GLN A 49 11.57 1.78 -0.94
CA GLN A 49 12.25 2.58 -1.96
C GLN A 49 11.30 3.62 -2.58
N ILE A 50 10.07 3.21 -2.93
CA ILE A 50 9.09 4.12 -3.54
C ILE A 50 8.68 5.22 -2.53
N TYR A 51 8.49 4.85 -1.26
CA TYR A 51 8.18 5.80 -0.19
C TYR A 51 9.31 6.80 0.06
N ALA A 52 10.56 6.33 0.15
CA ALA A 52 11.71 7.23 0.28
C ALA A 52 11.80 8.22 -0.89
N ASN A 53 11.55 7.78 -2.12
CA ASN A 53 11.52 8.66 -3.28
C ASN A 53 10.40 9.69 -3.19
N ASN A 54 9.18 9.28 -2.84
CA ASN A 54 8.03 10.17 -2.70
C ASN A 54 8.25 11.26 -1.64
N ILE A 55 8.86 10.91 -0.50
CA ILE A 55 9.24 11.89 0.53
C ILE A 55 10.32 12.83 0.01
N SER A 56 11.34 12.31 -0.70
CA SER A 56 12.40 13.13 -1.31
C SER A 56 11.85 14.13 -2.34
N PHE A 57 10.79 13.76 -3.06
CA PHE A 57 10.06 14.66 -3.97
C PHE A 57 9.16 15.70 -3.25
N GLY A 58 9.12 15.71 -1.92
CA GLY A 58 8.37 16.68 -1.14
C GLY A 58 6.89 16.36 -0.97
N LEU A 59 6.46 15.11 -1.23
CA LEU A 59 5.09 14.70 -0.89
C LEU A 59 4.90 14.67 0.62
N SER A 60 3.67 14.99 1.05
CA SER A 60 3.26 14.79 2.45
C SER A 60 3.43 13.32 2.84
N ILE A 61 3.63 13.03 4.14
CA ILE A 61 3.78 11.64 4.61
C ILE A 61 2.59 10.79 4.16
N ASP A 62 1.38 11.32 4.25
CA ASP A 62 0.16 10.61 3.90
C ASP A 62 0.05 10.33 2.38
N ASP A 63 0.35 11.34 1.55
CA ASP A 63 0.34 11.18 0.09
C ASP A 63 1.45 10.25 -0.37
N ALA A 64 2.64 10.34 0.25
CA ALA A 64 3.75 9.44 -0.03
C ALA A 64 3.36 7.99 0.29
N ILE A 65 2.68 7.74 1.41
CA ILE A 65 2.14 6.41 1.74
C ILE A 65 1.14 5.96 0.67
N ARG A 66 0.12 6.77 0.36
CA ARG A 66 -0.89 6.42 -0.65
C ARG A 66 -0.24 6.08 -1.98
N ARG A 67 0.64 6.95 -2.48
CA ARG A 67 1.30 6.79 -3.77
C ARG A 67 2.17 5.55 -3.79
N SER A 68 2.95 5.30 -2.74
CA SER A 68 3.78 4.10 -2.63
C SER A 68 2.97 2.82 -2.58
N ARG A 69 1.80 2.83 -1.93
CA ARG A 69 0.90 1.67 -1.96
C ARG A 69 0.41 1.38 -3.37
N ILE A 70 0.05 2.40 -4.14
CA ILE A 70 -0.46 2.25 -5.51
C ILE A 70 0.64 1.77 -6.44
N ASP A 71 1.80 2.43 -6.42
CA ASP A 71 2.90 2.18 -7.35
C ASP A 71 3.61 0.85 -7.06
N ALA A 72 3.51 0.33 -5.83
CA ALA A 72 3.96 -1.00 -5.48
C ALA A 72 3.16 -2.12 -6.18
N PHE A 73 1.89 -1.87 -6.53
CA PHE A 73 1.06 -2.82 -7.25
C PHE A 73 1.29 -2.73 -8.76
N ASN A 74 1.32 -3.88 -9.41
CA ASN A 74 1.31 -3.96 -10.87
C ASN A 74 -0.09 -4.28 -11.41
N LEU A 75 -0.29 -4.09 -12.71
CA LEU A 75 -1.55 -4.38 -13.40
C LEU A 75 -1.85 -5.89 -13.59
N SER A 76 -1.16 -6.77 -12.85
CA SER A 76 -1.38 -8.22 -12.83
C SER A 76 -2.00 -8.72 -11.51
N ALA A 77 -2.55 -7.82 -10.69
CA ALA A 77 -3.23 -8.14 -9.42
C ALA A 77 -4.61 -8.78 -9.62
N SER A 78 -4.67 -9.95 -10.27
CA SER A 78 -5.91 -10.65 -10.64
C SER A 78 -6.85 -10.90 -9.46
N GLY A 79 -6.31 -11.27 -8.29
CA GLY A 79 -7.09 -11.43 -7.06
C GLY A 79 -7.83 -10.16 -6.64
N LEU A 80 -7.17 -9.00 -6.73
CA LEU A 80 -7.79 -7.70 -6.44
C LEU A 80 -8.84 -7.34 -7.49
N PHE A 81 -8.56 -7.55 -8.78
CA PHE A 81 -9.52 -7.27 -9.87
C PHE A 81 -10.78 -8.14 -9.78
N ASN A 82 -10.63 -9.38 -9.31
CA ASN A 82 -11.76 -10.26 -9.02
C ASN A 82 -12.65 -9.73 -7.88
N ILE A 83 -12.07 -9.05 -6.89
CA ILE A 83 -12.83 -8.37 -5.82
C ILE A 83 -13.50 -7.11 -6.37
N CYS A 84 -12.74 -6.26 -7.07
CA CYS A 84 -13.28 -5.02 -7.64
C CYS A 84 -14.43 -5.22 -8.63
N SER A 85 -14.50 -6.38 -9.28
CA SER A 85 -15.58 -6.70 -10.21
C SER A 85 -16.78 -7.40 -9.59
N ARG A 86 -16.74 -7.78 -8.30
CA ARG A 86 -17.85 -8.43 -7.60
C ARG A 86 -18.49 -7.55 -6.53
N GLU A 87 -17.70 -6.73 -5.84
CA GLU A 87 -18.22 -5.98 -4.69
C GLU A 87 -18.87 -4.65 -5.12
N PRO A 88 -20.11 -4.36 -4.67
CA PRO A 88 -20.83 -3.12 -5.02
C PRO A 88 -20.04 -1.84 -4.72
N TYR A 89 -19.22 -1.85 -3.67
CA TYR A 89 -18.37 -0.73 -3.27
C TYR A 89 -17.42 -0.30 -4.40
N TYR A 90 -16.80 -1.25 -5.10
CA TYR A 90 -15.87 -0.95 -6.20
C TYR A 90 -16.61 -0.74 -7.51
N ILE A 91 -17.67 -1.53 -7.78
CA ILE A 91 -18.44 -1.45 -9.04
C ILE A 91 -18.95 -0.03 -9.26
N SER A 92 -19.61 0.57 -8.25
CA SER A 92 -20.13 1.94 -8.33
C SER A 92 -19.04 2.98 -8.61
N ARG A 93 -17.86 2.83 -8.02
CA ARG A 93 -16.72 3.77 -8.16
C ARG A 93 -15.93 3.59 -9.46
N LEU A 94 -16.09 2.45 -10.13
CA LEU A 94 -15.39 2.12 -11.38
C LEU A 94 -16.31 2.20 -12.61
N ALA A 95 -17.57 2.58 -12.43
CA ALA A 95 -18.59 2.57 -13.47
C ALA A 95 -18.24 3.43 -14.71
N ALA A 96 -17.42 4.46 -14.53
CA ALA A 96 -16.96 5.32 -15.63
C ALA A 96 -15.90 4.67 -16.53
N TYR A 97 -15.34 3.52 -16.16
CA TYR A 97 -14.27 2.86 -16.90
C TYR A 97 -14.72 1.51 -17.47
N PRO A 98 -14.37 1.18 -18.73
CA PRO A 98 -14.62 -0.15 -19.26
C PRO A 98 -13.96 -1.22 -18.39
N ARG A 99 -14.70 -2.28 -18.06
CA ARG A 99 -14.22 -3.36 -17.17
C ARG A 99 -12.89 -3.92 -17.68
N ASN A 100 -11.94 -4.11 -16.77
CA ASN A 100 -10.58 -4.61 -17.03
C ASN A 100 -9.69 -3.74 -17.95
N SER A 101 -10.14 -2.56 -18.38
CA SER A 101 -9.26 -1.57 -19.02
C SER A 101 -8.12 -1.15 -18.11
N MET A 102 -7.07 -0.54 -18.67
CA MET A 102 -5.94 -0.04 -17.89
C MET A 102 -6.40 0.97 -16.82
N GLN A 103 -7.32 1.87 -17.19
CA GLN A 103 -7.91 2.87 -16.31
C GLN A 103 -8.72 2.20 -15.20
N TRP A 104 -9.53 1.20 -15.53
CA TRP A 104 -10.29 0.43 -14.54
C TRP A 104 -9.37 -0.29 -13.54
N LYS A 105 -8.29 -0.92 -14.02
CA LYS A 105 -7.32 -1.62 -13.17
C LYS A 105 -6.57 -0.66 -12.24
N ARG A 106 -6.12 0.49 -12.77
CA ARG A 106 -5.47 1.54 -11.97
C ARG A 106 -6.43 2.11 -10.93
N GLY A 107 -7.68 2.40 -11.31
CA GLY A 107 -8.71 2.87 -10.40
C GLY A 107 -9.01 1.84 -9.31
N CYS A 108 -9.10 0.56 -9.64
CA CYS A 108 -9.31 -0.50 -8.66
C CYS A 108 -8.17 -0.58 -7.63
N ILE A 109 -6.91 -0.48 -8.07
CA ILE A 109 -5.75 -0.41 -7.17
C ILE A 109 -5.84 0.82 -6.27
N ASP A 110 -6.05 2.02 -6.83
CA ASP A 110 -6.15 3.25 -6.05
C ASP A 110 -7.26 3.19 -5.00
N ILE A 111 -8.47 2.76 -5.38
CA ILE A 111 -9.61 2.70 -4.47
C ILE A 111 -9.34 1.73 -3.31
N ASP A 112 -8.84 0.51 -3.57
CA ASP A 112 -8.58 -0.46 -2.50
C ASP A 112 -7.40 -0.03 -1.62
N GLN A 113 -6.31 0.45 -2.22
CA GLN A 113 -5.13 0.88 -1.46
C GLN A 113 -5.40 2.12 -0.62
N ASN A 114 -6.18 3.07 -1.13
CA ASN A 114 -6.59 4.25 -0.38
C ASN A 114 -7.55 3.87 0.76
N ARG A 115 -8.50 2.96 0.53
CA ARG A 115 -9.41 2.46 1.58
C ARG A 115 -8.63 1.82 2.74
N ARG A 116 -7.62 1.01 2.44
CA ARG A 116 -6.77 0.37 3.46
C ARG A 116 -5.93 1.38 4.23
N ARG A 117 -5.30 2.33 3.53
CA ARG A 117 -4.57 3.43 4.16
C ARG A 117 -5.45 4.19 5.14
N LEU A 118 -6.65 4.58 4.72
CA LEU A 118 -7.59 5.31 5.58
C LEU A 118 -7.96 4.52 6.84
N ALA A 119 -8.26 3.23 6.70
CA ALA A 119 -8.56 2.38 7.84
C ALA A 119 -7.37 2.25 8.80
N ILE A 120 -6.13 2.15 8.28
CA ILE A 120 -4.93 2.15 9.11
C ILE A 120 -4.77 3.49 9.83
N ASN A 121 -4.88 4.61 9.10
CA ASN A 121 -4.71 5.95 9.66
C ASN A 121 -5.73 6.24 10.76
N GLU A 122 -6.98 5.82 10.60
CA GLU A 122 -8.01 5.93 11.63
C GLU A 122 -7.55 5.25 12.94
N ILE A 123 -7.05 4.02 12.85
CA ILE A 123 -6.55 3.29 14.03
C ILE A 123 -5.31 3.97 14.62
N LEU A 124 -4.39 4.46 13.81
CA LEU A 124 -3.17 5.13 14.29
C LEU A 124 -3.49 6.45 14.99
N THR A 125 -4.43 7.22 14.45
CA THR A 125 -4.93 8.47 15.05
C THR A 125 -5.56 8.17 16.41
N ASN A 126 -6.46 7.17 16.47
CA ASN A 126 -7.11 6.74 17.72
C ASN A 126 -6.13 6.22 18.79
N ARG A 127 -4.91 5.85 18.38
CA ARG A 127 -3.84 5.36 19.26
C ARG A 127 -2.79 6.44 19.58
N GLY A 128 -2.93 7.66 19.06
CA GLY A 128 -1.96 8.75 19.26
C GLY A 128 -0.60 8.50 18.63
N VAL A 129 -0.55 7.71 17.56
CA VAL A 129 0.69 7.40 16.82
C VAL A 129 0.98 8.44 15.74
N ILE A 130 -0.08 9.00 15.14
CA ILE A 130 -0.06 10.11 14.18
C ILE A 130 -1.07 11.18 14.59
#